data_AF-A0A8S4HMX3-F1
#
_entry.id   AF-A0A8S4HMX3-F1
#
_cell.length_a   1.000
_cell.length_b   1.000
_cell.length_c   1.000
_cell.angle_alpha   90.00
_cell.angle_beta   90.00
_cell.angle_gamma   90.00
#
_symmetry.space_group_name_H-M   'P 1'
#
loop_
_entity.id
_entity.type
_entity.pdbx_description
1 polymer ?
#
loop_
_entity_poly.entity_id
_entity_poly.type
_entity_poly.pdbx_seq_one_letter_code
_entity_poly.pdbx_strand_id
1 'polypeptide(L)'
;MTTNDKDFTVDKIKQEYEFIEDSSLYKIYDEFNWDCDDSRYHDDKDSCLNDSSDGWTKFSNVNKLLKELYSNIYRIYFTIKGNNNDYFEDNEDEIKKMGYIYLKYWLYDKIVNDNFDDSKIEELYQGWRNRIFNMVSHKPSNPFIFYSLKKDEINKIRKIYAFSTILYENVNNFKTYNNNNKNYMDYFGEGLDEFINSINSCFDNLCKDNYCNEFKEFINICKDNRSIAGISIYPDNIGYILKIVPLSQQRLS
;
A
#
# COMPACT_ATOMS: atom_id res chain seq x y z
N MET A 1 13.78 -25.61 10.22
CA MET A 1 13.85 -24.53 9.23
C MET A 1 13.40 -23.27 9.92
N THR A 2 14.34 -22.39 10.24
CA THR A 2 14.03 -21.02 10.64
C THR A 2 13.36 -20.35 9.45
N THR A 3 12.21 -19.75 9.67
CA THR A 3 11.56 -18.85 8.71
C THR A 3 12.56 -17.76 8.39
N ASN A 4 13.33 -17.89 7.30
CA ASN A 4 13.82 -16.71 6.61
C ASN A 4 12.56 -15.89 6.36
N ASP A 5 12.50 -14.66 6.90
CA ASP A 5 11.39 -13.74 6.70
C ASP A 5 10.98 -13.83 5.22
N LYS A 6 9.82 -14.45 4.95
CA LYS A 6 9.30 -14.53 3.60
C LYS A 6 9.19 -13.10 3.12
N ASP A 7 9.66 -12.84 1.92
CA ASP A 7 9.59 -11.50 1.39
C ASP A 7 8.18 -11.27 0.85
N PHE A 8 7.42 -10.43 1.55
CA PHE A 8 6.07 -9.98 1.19
C PHE A 8 6.12 -8.76 0.26
N THR A 9 7.16 -8.61 -0.56
CA THR A 9 7.18 -7.62 -1.64
C THR A 9 6.17 -7.97 -2.73
N VAL A 10 5.64 -6.95 -3.40
CA VAL A 10 4.73 -7.13 -4.55
C VAL A 10 5.37 -8.00 -5.65
N ASP A 11 6.67 -7.82 -5.94
CA ASP A 11 7.38 -8.62 -6.93
C ASP A 11 7.46 -10.11 -6.57
N LYS A 12 7.60 -10.43 -5.27
CA LYS A 12 7.59 -11.82 -4.80
C LYS A 12 6.23 -12.44 -4.88
N ILE A 13 5.19 -11.68 -4.57
CA ILE A 13 3.81 -12.14 -4.74
C ILE A 13 3.54 -12.36 -6.23
N LYS A 14 3.96 -11.47 -7.13
CA LYS A 14 3.84 -11.72 -8.58
C LYS A 14 4.49 -13.04 -9.02
N GLN A 15 5.67 -13.36 -8.50
CA GLN A 15 6.36 -14.62 -8.84
C GLN A 15 5.56 -15.87 -8.44
N GLU A 16 4.78 -15.79 -7.36
CA GLU A 16 3.99 -16.91 -6.83
C GLU A 16 2.54 -16.91 -7.37
N TYR A 17 2.05 -15.75 -7.81
CA TYR A 17 0.67 -15.50 -8.23
C TYR A 17 0.68 -14.80 -9.61
N GLU A 18 0.74 -15.57 -10.69
CA GLU A 18 0.87 -15.04 -12.07
C GLU A 18 -0.20 -13.98 -12.43
N PHE A 19 -1.43 -14.11 -11.92
CA PHE A 19 -2.51 -13.15 -12.18
C PHE A 19 -2.23 -11.74 -11.63
N ILE A 20 -1.26 -11.58 -10.73
CA ILE A 20 -0.85 -10.28 -10.21
C ILE A 20 -0.16 -9.47 -11.30
N GLU A 21 0.55 -10.08 -12.25
CA GLU A 21 1.24 -9.33 -13.31
C GLU A 21 0.29 -8.44 -14.12
N ASP A 22 -0.91 -8.95 -14.41
CA ASP A 22 -1.92 -8.21 -15.18
C ASP A 22 -2.82 -7.32 -14.30
N SER A 23 -2.66 -7.36 -12.98
CA SER A 23 -3.47 -6.62 -12.01
C SER A 23 -3.25 -5.10 -12.09
N SER A 24 -4.27 -4.34 -11.69
CA SER A 24 -4.13 -2.90 -11.53
C SER A 24 -3.13 -2.53 -10.44
N LEU A 25 -3.05 -3.31 -9.35
CA LEU A 25 -1.99 -3.13 -8.36
C LEU A 25 -0.60 -3.14 -9.02
N TYR A 26 -0.26 -4.20 -9.76
CA TYR A 26 1.12 -4.38 -10.23
C TYR A 26 1.49 -3.30 -11.24
N LYS A 27 0.57 -2.94 -12.13
CA LYS A 27 0.77 -1.85 -13.10
C LYS A 27 1.03 -0.52 -12.39
N ILE A 28 0.24 -0.18 -11.38
CA ILE A 28 0.44 1.03 -10.57
C ILE A 28 1.74 0.96 -9.75
N TYR A 29 2.04 -0.20 -9.17
CA TYR A 29 3.25 -0.41 -8.39
C TYR A 29 4.51 -0.28 -9.25
N ASP A 30 4.49 -0.81 -10.47
CA ASP A 30 5.61 -0.70 -11.42
C ASP A 30 5.85 0.76 -11.83
N GLU A 31 4.78 1.51 -12.08
CA GLU A 31 4.83 2.95 -12.37
C GLU A 31 5.59 3.74 -11.29
N PHE A 32 5.41 3.38 -10.01
CA PHE A 32 6.11 4.02 -8.89
C PHE A 32 7.63 3.80 -8.90
N ASN A 33 8.14 2.83 -9.66
CA ASN A 33 9.57 2.56 -9.79
C ASN A 33 10.24 3.37 -10.91
N TRP A 34 9.46 4.06 -11.75
CA TRP A 34 10.04 4.86 -12.83
C TRP A 34 10.50 6.21 -12.31
N ASP A 35 11.64 6.66 -12.83
CA ASP A 35 12.18 7.97 -12.52
C ASP A 35 11.21 9.07 -12.97
N CYS A 36 11.10 10.14 -12.20
CA CYS A 36 10.15 11.23 -12.50
C CYS A 36 10.45 11.95 -13.82
N ASP A 37 11.66 11.82 -14.37
CA ASP A 37 12.05 12.38 -15.67
C ASP A 37 12.21 11.33 -16.77
N ASP A 38 11.58 10.17 -16.58
CA ASP A 38 11.44 9.18 -17.61
C ASP A 38 10.78 9.77 -18.87
N SER A 39 11.29 9.39 -20.04
CA SER A 39 10.81 9.85 -21.35
C SER A 39 9.33 9.59 -21.63
N ARG A 40 8.69 8.73 -20.84
CA ARG A 40 7.25 8.43 -20.95
C ARG A 40 6.38 9.56 -20.38
N TYR A 41 6.93 10.40 -19.51
CA TYR A 41 6.22 11.54 -18.95
C TYR A 41 6.41 12.80 -19.80
N HIS A 42 5.28 13.36 -20.23
CA HIS A 42 5.12 14.60 -20.95
C HIS A 42 4.55 15.67 -20.01
N ASP A 43 5.06 15.70 -18.78
CA ASP A 43 4.66 16.59 -17.69
C ASP A 43 5.64 17.75 -17.48
N ASP A 44 6.58 17.97 -18.41
CA ASP A 44 7.67 18.94 -18.30
C ASP A 44 8.51 18.80 -17.00
N LYS A 45 8.59 17.57 -16.45
CA LYS A 45 9.22 17.24 -15.16
C LYS A 45 8.50 17.86 -13.95
N ASP A 46 7.23 18.22 -14.06
CA ASP A 46 6.45 18.75 -12.94
C ASP A 46 6.35 17.76 -11.76
N SER A 47 6.37 16.46 -12.03
CA SER A 47 6.40 15.42 -10.99
C SER A 47 7.77 15.25 -10.34
N CYS A 48 8.83 15.89 -10.85
CA CYS A 48 10.14 15.88 -10.23
C CYS A 48 10.26 16.93 -9.12
N LEU A 49 10.88 16.54 -8.01
CA LEU A 49 11.30 17.50 -7.00
C LEU A 49 12.44 18.37 -7.56
N ASN A 50 12.17 19.66 -7.75
CA ASN A 50 13.14 20.65 -8.23
C ASN A 50 14.14 21.11 -7.15
N ASP A 51 13.75 21.03 -5.87
CA ASP A 51 14.61 21.41 -4.75
C ASP A 51 15.67 20.33 -4.48
N SER A 52 16.86 20.76 -4.03
CA SER A 52 17.85 19.82 -3.51
C SER A 52 17.31 19.14 -2.25
N SER A 53 17.29 17.81 -2.30
CA SER A 53 17.01 16.94 -1.15
C SER A 53 18.26 16.66 -0.30
N ASP A 54 19.42 17.17 -0.71
CA ASP A 54 20.67 16.90 -0.01
C ASP A 54 20.65 17.55 1.38
N GLY A 55 20.99 16.75 2.40
CA GLY A 55 21.01 17.21 3.79
C GLY A 55 19.62 17.40 4.41
N TRP A 56 18.54 16.92 3.80
CA TRP A 56 17.24 16.88 4.47
C TRP A 56 17.26 16.05 5.75
N THR A 57 17.93 14.90 5.67
CA THR A 57 18.31 14.03 6.77
C THR A 57 19.80 13.74 6.71
N LYS A 58 20.35 13.18 7.78
CA LYS A 58 21.75 12.69 7.83
C LYS A 58 21.99 11.44 6.97
N PHE A 59 20.94 10.83 6.42
CA PHE A 59 20.99 9.58 5.67
C PHE A 59 20.70 9.82 4.19
N SER A 60 21.71 9.65 3.33
CA SER A 60 21.57 9.89 1.87
C SER A 60 20.52 8.98 1.22
N ASN A 61 20.42 7.72 1.65
CA ASN A 61 19.42 6.78 1.17
C ASN A 61 17.99 7.18 1.59
N VAL A 62 17.81 7.76 2.78
CA VAL A 62 16.51 8.33 3.20
C VAL A 62 16.15 9.55 2.35
N ASN A 63 17.11 10.43 2.07
CA ASN A 63 16.89 11.60 1.21
C ASN A 63 16.48 11.20 -0.21
N LYS A 64 17.12 10.15 -0.76
CA LYS A 64 16.73 9.59 -2.06
C LYS A 64 15.29 9.07 -2.05
N LEU A 65 14.92 8.26 -1.06
CA LEU A 65 13.56 7.71 -0.96
C LEU A 65 12.51 8.80 -0.73
N LEU A 66 12.82 9.88 0.01
CA LEU A 66 11.94 11.05 0.14
C LEU A 66 11.68 11.74 -1.20
N LYS A 67 12.69 11.83 -2.06
CA LYS A 67 12.56 12.41 -3.40
C LYS A 67 11.66 11.54 -4.29
N GLU A 68 11.86 10.23 -4.28
CA GLU A 68 10.99 9.29 -5.01
C GLU A 68 9.54 9.34 -4.49
N LEU A 69 9.37 9.39 -3.16
CA LEU A 69 8.07 9.53 -2.52
C LEU A 69 7.36 10.83 -2.93
N TYR A 70 8.07 11.96 -3.03
CA TYR A 70 7.51 13.21 -3.55
C TYR A 70 6.88 13.01 -4.92
N SER A 71 7.64 12.44 -5.86
CA SER A 71 7.19 12.24 -7.24
C SER A 71 5.97 11.34 -7.30
N ASN A 72 5.97 10.25 -6.53
CA ASN A 72 4.84 9.34 -6.48
C ASN A 72 3.57 9.99 -5.90
N ILE A 73 3.68 10.78 -4.82
CA ILE A 73 2.54 11.51 -4.26
C ILE A 73 2.02 12.54 -5.27
N TYR A 74 2.91 13.26 -5.96
CA TYR A 74 2.52 14.23 -6.98
C TYR A 74 1.65 13.57 -8.06
N ARG A 75 2.14 12.48 -8.67
CA ARG A 75 1.45 11.78 -9.76
C ARG A 75 0.07 11.28 -9.32
N ILE A 76 -0.03 10.72 -8.10
CA ILE A 76 -1.32 10.28 -7.55
C ILE A 76 -2.28 11.46 -7.35
N TYR A 77 -1.83 12.55 -6.72
CA TYR A 77 -2.69 13.71 -6.47
C TYR A 77 -3.16 14.38 -7.75
N PHE A 78 -2.28 14.46 -8.75
CA PHE A 78 -2.61 14.96 -10.08
C PHE A 78 -3.73 14.12 -10.72
N THR A 79 -3.58 12.79 -10.66
CA THR A 79 -4.56 11.83 -11.18
C THR A 79 -5.90 11.89 -10.42
N ILE A 80 -5.87 11.96 -9.09
CA ILE A 80 -7.09 12.03 -8.26
C ILE A 80 -7.91 13.29 -8.57
N LYS A 81 -7.26 14.41 -8.91
CA LYS A 81 -7.96 15.64 -9.32
C LYS A 81 -8.65 15.53 -10.69
N GLY A 82 -8.44 14.44 -11.44
CA GLY A 82 -9.00 14.26 -12.77
C GLY A 82 -8.33 15.15 -13.82
N ASN A 83 -7.09 15.55 -13.57
CA ASN A 83 -6.29 16.19 -14.61
C ASN A 83 -5.85 15.13 -15.61
N ASN A 84 -6.00 15.39 -16.91
CA ASN A 84 -5.46 14.50 -17.94
C ASN A 84 -3.95 14.41 -17.77
N ASN A 85 -3.44 13.18 -17.69
CA ASN A 85 -2.03 12.89 -17.58
C ASN A 85 -1.74 11.53 -18.22
N ASP A 86 -0.45 11.29 -18.38
CA ASP A 86 0.19 10.08 -18.86
C ASP A 86 0.71 9.21 -17.72
N TYR A 87 0.29 9.47 -16.48
CA TYR A 87 0.51 8.58 -15.34
C TYR A 87 -0.63 7.55 -15.25
N PHE A 88 -0.28 6.33 -14.87
CA PHE A 88 -1.25 5.28 -14.54
C PHE A 88 -2.31 5.06 -15.64
N GLU A 89 -1.92 5.08 -16.92
CA GLU A 89 -2.84 4.88 -18.04
C GLU A 89 -3.76 3.66 -17.81
N ASP A 90 -5.05 3.83 -18.12
CA ASP A 90 -6.13 2.85 -17.88
C ASP A 90 -6.40 2.45 -16.41
N ASN A 91 -5.73 3.09 -15.43
CA ASN A 91 -5.85 2.76 -14.00
C ASN A 91 -6.27 3.95 -13.12
N GLU A 92 -6.74 5.07 -13.69
CA GLU A 92 -7.14 6.26 -12.93
C GLU A 92 -8.21 5.98 -11.87
N ASP A 93 -9.22 5.18 -12.23
CA ASP A 93 -10.30 4.81 -11.31
C ASP A 93 -9.80 3.95 -10.16
N GLU A 94 -8.77 3.14 -10.40
CA GLU A 94 -8.13 2.34 -9.36
C GLU A 94 -7.26 3.23 -8.46
N ILE A 95 -6.51 4.17 -9.01
CA ILE A 95 -5.73 5.16 -8.24
C ILE A 95 -6.62 5.93 -7.27
N LYS A 96 -7.82 6.36 -7.70
CA LYS A 96 -8.78 7.06 -6.85
C LYS A 96 -9.27 6.20 -5.68
N LYS A 97 -9.31 4.87 -5.83
CA LYS A 97 -9.82 3.94 -4.81
C LYS A 97 -8.72 3.40 -3.90
N MET A 98 -7.61 2.98 -4.49
CA MET A 98 -6.57 2.16 -3.84
C MET A 98 -5.16 2.73 -3.97
N GLY A 99 -4.95 3.78 -4.77
CA GLY A 99 -3.61 4.35 -5.02
C GLY A 99 -2.87 4.71 -3.74
N TYR A 100 -3.59 5.10 -2.69
CA TYR A 100 -3.00 5.35 -1.38
C TYR A 100 -2.40 4.09 -0.71
N ILE A 101 -3.15 2.98 -0.71
CA ILE A 101 -2.66 1.71 -0.19
C ILE A 101 -1.48 1.21 -1.01
N TYR A 102 -1.55 1.32 -2.33
CA TYR A 102 -0.49 0.89 -3.23
C TYR A 102 0.80 1.69 -3.01
N LEU A 103 0.71 3.00 -2.83
CA LEU A 103 1.87 3.83 -2.54
C LEU A 103 2.50 3.48 -1.18
N LYS A 104 1.68 3.25 -0.16
CA LYS A 104 2.17 2.83 1.16
C LYS A 104 2.87 1.47 1.08
N TYR A 105 2.29 0.53 0.33
CA TYR A 105 2.90 -0.77 0.12
C TYR A 105 4.25 -0.65 -0.60
N TRP A 106 4.32 0.13 -1.69
CA TRP A 106 5.57 0.44 -2.37
C TRP A 106 6.63 1.06 -1.44
N LEU A 107 6.24 2.06 -0.63
CA LEU A 107 7.16 2.71 0.30
C LEU A 107 7.72 1.71 1.32
N TYR A 108 6.86 0.84 1.84
CA TYR A 108 7.23 -0.17 2.82
C TYR A 108 8.11 -1.27 2.23
N ASP A 109 7.90 -1.65 0.97
CA ASP A 109 8.79 -2.52 0.23
C ASP A 109 10.18 -1.89 0.05
N LYS A 110 10.27 -0.61 -0.32
CA LYS A 110 11.56 0.12 -0.40
C LYS A 110 12.28 0.17 0.94
N ILE A 111 11.58 0.51 2.03
CA ILE A 111 12.15 0.56 3.38
C ILE A 111 12.80 -0.78 3.76
N VAL A 112 12.12 -1.90 3.48
CA VAL A 112 12.61 -3.23 3.83
C VAL A 112 13.74 -3.66 2.92
N ASN A 113 13.61 -3.47 1.60
CA ASN A 113 14.64 -3.82 0.62
C ASN A 113 15.95 -3.06 0.86
N ASP A 114 15.85 -1.78 1.22
CA ASP A 114 17.02 -0.95 1.54
C ASP A 114 17.53 -1.17 2.97
N ASN A 115 16.96 -2.12 3.72
CA ASN A 115 17.32 -2.49 5.08
C ASN A 115 17.34 -1.29 6.04
N PHE A 116 16.32 -0.43 5.97
CA PHE A 116 16.22 0.66 6.93
C PHE A 116 15.99 0.10 8.35
N ASP A 117 16.59 0.77 9.32
CA ASP A 117 16.33 0.56 10.75
C ASP A 117 15.31 1.61 11.25
N ASP A 118 14.88 1.48 12.50
CA ASP A 118 13.89 2.39 13.07
C ASP A 118 14.34 3.86 13.06
N SER A 119 15.65 4.15 13.13
CA SER A 119 16.15 5.52 13.08
C SER A 119 16.01 6.12 11.68
N LYS A 120 16.34 5.36 10.63
CA LYS A 120 16.13 5.80 9.24
C LYS A 120 14.65 5.95 8.91
N ILE A 121 13.83 5.04 9.42
CA ILE A 121 12.37 5.08 9.25
C ILE A 121 11.80 6.34 9.92
N GLU A 122 12.22 6.66 11.14
CA GLU A 122 11.80 7.90 11.82
C GLU A 122 12.19 9.15 11.02
N GLU A 123 13.41 9.23 10.51
CA GLU A 123 13.89 10.35 9.69
C GLU A 123 13.12 10.45 8.36
N LEU A 124 12.74 9.32 7.75
CA LEU A 124 11.87 9.29 6.57
C LEU A 124 10.50 9.91 6.89
N TYR A 125 9.86 9.52 7.99
CA TYR A 125 8.56 10.09 8.37
C TYR A 125 8.64 11.57 8.72
N GLN A 126 9.69 11.99 9.44
CA GLN A 126 9.93 13.41 9.75
C GLN A 126 10.19 14.21 8.47
N GLY A 127 10.98 13.69 7.54
CA GLY A 127 11.27 14.31 6.25
C GLY A 127 10.00 14.47 5.41
N TRP A 128 9.16 13.43 5.36
CA TRP A 128 7.86 13.52 4.70
C TRP A 128 6.99 14.61 5.32
N ARG A 129 6.79 14.56 6.65
CA ARG A 129 5.88 15.47 7.36
C ARG A 129 6.32 16.93 7.27
N ASN A 130 7.62 17.20 7.45
CA ASN A 130 8.13 18.55 7.57
C ASN A 130 8.45 19.18 6.21
N ARG A 131 8.70 18.38 5.17
CA ARG A 131 9.11 18.87 3.85
C ARG A 131 8.12 18.48 2.76
N ILE A 132 8.02 17.19 2.45
CA ILE A 132 7.22 16.70 1.32
C ILE A 132 5.76 17.10 1.43
N PHE A 133 5.15 16.93 2.61
CA PHE A 133 3.74 17.20 2.81
C PHE A 133 3.39 18.61 2.37
N ASN A 134 4.18 19.64 2.70
CA ASN A 134 3.86 21.00 2.29
C ASN A 134 4.21 21.29 0.82
N MET A 135 5.28 20.67 0.29
CA MET A 135 5.79 20.90 -1.06
C MET A 135 4.92 20.34 -2.19
N VAL A 136 4.29 19.17 -1.98
CA VAL A 136 3.52 18.53 -3.07
C VAL A 136 2.28 19.35 -3.42
N SER A 137 2.11 19.70 -4.68
CA SER A 137 0.93 20.45 -5.17
C SER A 137 -0.28 19.50 -5.35
N HIS A 138 -1.40 20.01 -5.88
CA HIS A 138 -2.58 19.20 -6.22
C HIS A 138 -3.24 18.40 -5.09
N LYS A 139 -2.93 18.69 -3.83
CA LYS A 139 -3.50 17.98 -2.67
C LYS A 139 -5.03 17.86 -2.74
N PRO A 140 -5.59 16.66 -2.53
CA PRO A 140 -7.02 16.48 -2.35
C PRO A 140 -7.48 17.05 -1.01
N SER A 141 -8.79 17.21 -0.82
CA SER A 141 -9.38 17.71 0.44
C SER A 141 -9.05 16.84 1.65
N ASN A 142 -8.87 15.54 1.43
CA ASN A 142 -8.35 14.61 2.43
C ASN A 142 -6.98 14.09 1.95
N PRO A 143 -5.88 14.77 2.30
CA PRO A 143 -4.54 14.39 1.85
C PRO A 143 -4.05 13.11 2.55
N PHE A 144 -3.12 12.41 1.90
CA PHE A 144 -2.50 11.20 2.41
C PHE A 144 -1.69 11.50 3.68
N ILE A 145 -1.78 10.59 4.64
CA ILE A 145 -1.09 10.60 5.93
C ILE A 145 -0.14 9.39 6.04
N PHE A 146 1.13 9.60 6.32
CA PHE A 146 2.04 8.50 6.63
C PHE A 146 2.25 8.45 8.15
N TYR A 147 1.75 7.38 8.77
CA TYR A 147 1.92 7.16 10.21
C TYR A 147 3.34 6.65 10.49
N SER A 148 3.97 7.12 11.57
CA SER A 148 5.36 6.78 11.89
C SER A 148 5.46 5.39 12.53
N LEU A 149 5.47 4.37 11.69
CA LEU A 149 5.59 2.95 12.08
C LEU A 149 7.04 2.56 12.39
N LYS A 150 7.22 1.53 13.21
CA LYS A 150 8.49 0.81 13.39
C LYS A 150 8.69 -0.25 12.33
N LYS A 151 9.91 -0.76 12.19
CA LYS A 151 10.24 -1.82 11.22
C LYS A 151 9.37 -3.07 11.38
N ASP A 152 9.12 -3.50 12.62
CA ASP A 152 8.28 -4.69 12.88
C ASP A 152 6.81 -4.44 12.54
N GLU A 153 6.32 -3.23 12.80
CA GLU A 153 4.98 -2.77 12.42
C GLU A 153 4.82 -2.69 10.89
N ILE A 154 5.84 -2.20 10.18
CA ILE A 154 5.91 -2.20 8.71
C ILE A 154 5.85 -3.64 8.17
N ASN A 155 6.58 -4.58 8.77
CA ASN A 155 6.52 -5.98 8.37
C ASN A 155 5.13 -6.58 8.55
N LYS A 156 4.43 -6.26 9.65
CA LYS A 156 3.05 -6.73 9.90
C LYS A 156 2.06 -6.16 8.87
N ILE A 157 2.08 -4.84 8.64
CA ILE A 157 1.11 -4.21 7.73
C ILE A 157 1.32 -4.62 6.26
N ARG A 158 2.57 -4.85 5.83
CA ARG A 158 2.85 -5.37 4.47
C ARG A 158 2.25 -6.74 4.24
N LYS A 159 2.26 -7.63 5.24
CA LYS A 159 1.59 -8.94 5.16
C LYS A 159 0.08 -8.80 4.96
N ILE A 160 -0.52 -7.79 5.60
CA ILE A 160 -1.94 -7.46 5.44
C ILE A 160 -2.22 -6.91 4.04
N TYR A 161 -1.37 -6.03 3.52
CA TYR A 161 -1.49 -5.50 2.15
C TYR A 161 -1.33 -6.61 1.09
N ALA A 162 -0.38 -7.52 1.27
CA ALA A 162 -0.21 -8.72 0.45
C ALA A 162 -1.50 -9.55 0.41
N PHE A 163 -2.02 -9.89 1.59
CA PHE A 163 -3.23 -10.69 1.74
C PHE A 163 -4.45 -10.01 1.09
N SER A 164 -4.63 -8.72 1.33
CA SER A 164 -5.73 -7.94 0.74
C SER A 164 -5.64 -7.87 -0.78
N THR A 165 -4.42 -7.73 -1.31
CA THR A 165 -4.15 -7.74 -2.75
C THR A 165 -4.54 -9.06 -3.36
N ILE A 166 -4.03 -10.16 -2.79
CA ILE A 166 -4.32 -11.51 -3.28
C ILE A 166 -5.84 -11.74 -3.29
N LEU A 167 -6.54 -11.29 -2.25
CA LEU A 167 -8.00 -11.37 -2.24
C LEU A 167 -8.63 -10.52 -3.34
N TYR A 168 -8.28 -9.23 -3.45
CA TYR A 168 -8.89 -8.27 -4.38
C TYR A 168 -8.72 -8.67 -5.85
N GLU A 169 -7.52 -9.06 -6.24
CA GLU A 169 -7.20 -9.40 -7.62
C GLU A 169 -7.69 -10.81 -8.01
N ASN A 170 -7.91 -11.68 -7.01
CA ASN A 170 -8.32 -13.07 -7.23
C ASN A 170 -9.82 -13.33 -6.99
N VAL A 171 -10.65 -12.31 -6.72
CA VAL A 171 -12.07 -12.52 -6.36
C VAL A 171 -12.86 -13.30 -7.46
N ASN A 172 -12.47 -13.18 -8.73
CA ASN A 172 -13.09 -13.91 -9.84
C ASN A 172 -12.39 -15.24 -10.19
N ASN A 173 -11.15 -15.44 -9.74
CA ASN A 173 -10.26 -16.52 -10.18
C ASN A 173 -9.93 -17.54 -9.08
N PHE A 174 -10.45 -17.34 -7.86
CA PHE A 174 -10.20 -18.22 -6.70
C PHE A 174 -10.58 -19.68 -6.96
N LYS A 175 -11.57 -19.92 -7.83
CA LYS A 175 -11.98 -21.27 -8.24
C LYS A 175 -11.05 -21.92 -9.27
N THR A 176 -10.29 -21.12 -10.01
CA THR A 176 -9.52 -21.55 -11.19
C THR A 176 -8.05 -21.79 -10.85
N TYR A 177 -7.46 -21.02 -9.94
CA TYR A 177 -6.05 -21.14 -9.51
C TYR A 177 -5.87 -21.97 -8.23
N ASN A 178 -6.68 -23.01 -8.07
CA ASN A 178 -6.56 -23.98 -6.98
C ASN A 178 -5.40 -24.96 -7.25
N ASN A 179 -4.26 -24.45 -7.69
CA ASN A 179 -3.04 -25.24 -7.79
C ASN A 179 -2.48 -25.39 -6.37
N ASN A 180 -2.20 -26.64 -5.99
CA ASN A 180 -1.69 -27.12 -4.70
C ASN A 180 -0.29 -26.55 -4.35
N ASN A 181 -0.07 -25.25 -4.52
CA ASN A 181 1.22 -24.62 -4.30
C ASN A 181 1.30 -24.22 -2.83
N LYS A 182 2.14 -24.91 -2.07
CA LYS A 182 2.31 -24.69 -0.62
C LYS A 182 2.58 -23.21 -0.27
N ASN A 183 3.32 -22.51 -1.13
CA ASN A 183 3.64 -21.09 -0.98
C ASN A 183 2.39 -20.19 -1.02
N TYR A 184 1.35 -20.56 -1.78
CA TYR A 184 0.08 -19.83 -1.83
C TYR A 184 -0.56 -19.75 -0.44
N MET A 185 -0.72 -20.91 0.21
CA MET A 185 -1.34 -21.00 1.54
C MET A 185 -0.51 -20.30 2.61
N ASP A 186 0.80 -20.21 2.39
CA ASP A 186 1.74 -19.58 3.29
C ASP A 186 1.60 -18.04 3.31
N TYR A 187 1.59 -17.37 2.14
CA TYR A 187 1.36 -15.92 2.06
C TYR A 187 -0.04 -15.55 2.56
N PHE A 188 -1.04 -16.32 2.14
CA PHE A 188 -2.43 -16.10 2.53
C PHE A 188 -2.64 -16.30 4.03
N GLY A 189 -2.10 -17.40 4.59
CA GLY A 189 -2.23 -17.74 6.01
C GLY A 189 -1.56 -16.73 6.92
N GLU A 190 -0.29 -16.37 6.66
CA GLU A 190 0.41 -15.37 7.47
C GLU A 190 -0.25 -13.99 7.41
N GLY A 191 -0.70 -13.56 6.23
CA GLY A 191 -1.40 -12.27 6.12
C GLY A 191 -2.77 -12.27 6.79
N LEU A 192 -3.51 -13.39 6.76
CA LEU A 192 -4.76 -13.55 7.50
C LEU A 192 -4.53 -13.53 9.03
N ASP A 193 -3.49 -14.23 9.51
CA ASP A 193 -3.13 -14.24 10.93
C ASP A 193 -2.79 -12.83 11.42
N GLU A 194 -1.95 -12.08 10.68
CA GLU A 194 -1.63 -10.69 11.02
C GLU A 194 -2.86 -9.77 10.97
N PHE A 195 -3.74 -9.97 10.00
CA PHE A 195 -4.99 -9.23 9.90
C PHE A 195 -5.89 -9.46 11.12
N ILE A 196 -6.10 -10.71 11.54
CA ILE A 196 -6.88 -11.06 12.74
C ILE A 196 -6.23 -10.50 14.00
N ASN A 197 -4.91 -10.66 14.13
CA ASN A 197 -4.16 -10.11 15.27
C ASN A 197 -4.29 -8.60 15.35
N SER A 198 -4.29 -7.91 14.21
CA SER A 198 -4.46 -6.45 14.14
C SER A 198 -5.88 -6.01 14.46
N ILE A 199 -6.90 -6.79 14.07
CA ILE A 199 -8.27 -6.52 14.53
C ILE A 199 -8.32 -6.58 16.06
N ASN A 200 -7.79 -7.65 16.64
CA ASN A 200 -7.85 -7.87 18.09
C ASN A 200 -7.08 -6.79 18.87
N SER A 201 -5.92 -6.35 18.37
CA SER A 201 -5.09 -5.37 19.09
C SER A 201 -5.54 -3.93 18.88
N CYS A 202 -6.12 -3.58 17.73
CA CYS A 202 -6.40 -2.19 17.36
C CYS A 202 -7.83 -1.74 17.61
N PHE A 203 -8.80 -2.65 17.72
CA PHE A 203 -10.21 -2.28 17.91
C PHE A 203 -10.66 -2.18 19.38
N ASP A 204 -9.76 -2.44 20.32
CA ASP A 204 -9.96 -1.95 21.68
C ASP A 204 -9.86 -0.42 21.68
N ASN A 205 -10.90 0.27 22.18
CA ASN A 205 -11.09 1.73 22.12
C ASN A 205 -9.94 2.59 22.71
N LEU A 206 -8.91 1.96 23.27
CA LEU A 206 -7.75 2.58 23.89
C LEU A 206 -6.51 2.61 22.99
N CYS A 207 -6.45 1.80 21.93
CA CYS A 207 -5.27 1.74 21.07
C CYS A 207 -5.32 2.80 19.96
N LYS A 208 -4.47 3.83 20.10
CA LYS A 208 -4.34 4.98 19.17
C LYS A 208 -2.90 5.16 18.67
N ASP A 209 -2.08 4.12 18.78
CA ASP A 209 -0.72 4.18 18.24
C ASP A 209 -0.72 4.28 16.71
N ASN A 210 0.46 4.55 16.15
CA ASN A 210 0.62 4.76 14.72
C ASN A 210 0.24 3.52 13.91
N TYR A 211 0.55 2.31 14.41
CA TYR A 211 0.18 1.06 13.76
C TYR A 211 -1.33 0.90 13.66
N CYS A 212 -2.05 1.11 14.75
CA CYS A 212 -3.49 0.97 14.75
C CYS A 212 -4.20 2.07 13.97
N ASN A 213 -3.64 3.27 13.87
CA ASN A 213 -4.15 4.30 12.97
C ASN A 213 -3.97 3.89 11.50
N GLU A 214 -2.80 3.39 11.12
CA GLU A 214 -2.53 2.83 9.79
C GLU A 214 -3.51 1.71 9.44
N PHE A 215 -3.67 0.74 10.34
CA PHE A 215 -4.58 -0.39 10.13
C PHE A 215 -6.04 0.05 10.03
N LYS A 216 -6.51 0.96 10.89
CA LYS A 216 -7.89 1.49 10.84
C LYS A 216 -8.16 2.23 9.52
N GLU A 217 -7.19 2.99 9.03
CA GLU A 217 -7.30 3.68 7.74
C GLU A 217 -7.40 2.67 6.60
N PHE A 218 -6.55 1.65 6.58
CA PHE A 218 -6.64 0.54 5.63
C PHE A 218 -8.04 -0.12 5.63
N ILE A 219 -8.57 -0.43 6.82
CA ILE A 219 -9.92 -0.99 6.94
C ILE A 219 -10.99 -0.04 6.39
N ASN A 220 -10.88 1.27 6.64
CA ASN A 220 -11.87 2.25 6.17
C ASN A 220 -11.86 2.34 4.64
N ILE A 221 -10.70 2.37 4.00
CA ILE A 221 -10.57 2.36 2.53
C ILE A 221 -11.21 1.09 1.96
N CYS A 222 -10.97 -0.06 2.58
CA CYS A 222 -11.58 -1.34 2.17
C CYS A 222 -13.11 -1.35 2.34
N LYS A 223 -13.65 -0.68 3.37
CA LYS A 223 -15.10 -0.60 3.64
C LYS A 223 -15.84 0.34 2.69
N ASP A 224 -15.28 1.51 2.43
CA ASP A 224 -15.89 2.52 1.56
C ASP A 224 -16.00 2.00 0.13
N ASN A 225 -15.00 1.25 -0.30
CA ASN A 225 -15.02 0.54 -1.56
C ASN A 225 -15.63 -0.86 -1.42
N ARG A 226 -16.90 -0.98 -0.99
CA ARG A 226 -17.63 -2.24 -0.67
C ARG A 226 -17.39 -3.44 -1.61
N SER A 227 -16.96 -3.20 -2.85
CA SER A 227 -16.56 -4.20 -3.86
C SER A 227 -15.14 -4.78 -3.72
N ILE A 228 -14.25 -4.20 -2.92
CA ILE A 228 -12.80 -4.40 -3.07
C ILE A 228 -12.26 -5.53 -2.21
N ALA A 229 -12.68 -5.69 -0.97
CA ALA A 229 -11.84 -6.53 -0.11
C ALA A 229 -12.22 -8.01 -0.09
N GLY A 230 -13.35 -8.39 -0.72
CA GLY A 230 -13.99 -9.67 -0.42
C GLY A 230 -14.11 -9.92 1.07
N ILE A 231 -14.03 -8.88 1.91
CA ILE A 231 -13.92 -8.89 3.38
C ILE A 231 -14.95 -7.87 3.85
N SER A 232 -15.93 -8.35 4.61
CA SER A 232 -16.90 -7.50 5.30
C SER A 232 -16.74 -7.72 6.79
N ILE A 233 -16.46 -6.63 7.52
CA ILE A 233 -16.27 -6.65 8.97
C ILE A 233 -17.52 -6.07 9.63
N TYR A 234 -18.21 -6.88 10.42
CA TYR A 234 -19.39 -6.45 11.17
C TYR A 234 -19.12 -6.51 12.67
N PRO A 235 -19.51 -5.47 13.44
CA PRO A 235 -19.56 -5.61 14.90
C PRO A 235 -20.63 -6.63 15.27
N ASP A 236 -20.30 -7.56 16.17
CA ASP A 236 -21.18 -8.55 16.76
C ASP A 236 -21.13 -8.45 18.29
N ASN A 237 -22.12 -9.03 18.98
CA ASN A 237 -22.28 -8.92 20.44
C ASN A 237 -21.10 -9.48 21.25
N ILE A 238 -20.19 -10.22 20.62
CA ILE A 238 -19.02 -10.88 21.25
C ILE A 238 -17.69 -10.49 20.56
N GLY A 239 -17.71 -9.67 19.49
CA GLY A 239 -16.49 -9.34 18.74
C GLY A 239 -16.75 -8.79 17.34
N TYR A 240 -15.92 -9.17 16.36
CA TYR A 240 -16.09 -8.82 14.95
C TYR A 240 -16.29 -10.06 14.10
N ILE A 241 -17.30 -10.05 13.21
CA ILE A 241 -17.47 -11.09 12.19
C ILE A 241 -16.72 -10.65 10.94
N LEU A 242 -15.73 -11.46 10.54
CA LEU A 242 -15.09 -11.38 9.24
C LEU A 242 -15.83 -12.26 8.24
N LYS A 243 -16.56 -11.66 7.29
CA LYS A 243 -17.11 -12.40 6.15
C LYS A 243 -16.20 -12.24 4.95
N ILE A 244 -15.61 -13.35 4.49
CA ILE A 244 -14.95 -13.37 3.19
C ILE A 244 -16.00 -13.65 2.12
N VAL A 245 -16.40 -12.66 1.33
CA VAL A 245 -17.48 -12.74 0.34
C VAL A 245 -16.93 -12.63 -1.08
N PRO A 246 -17.11 -13.64 -1.94
CA PRO A 246 -16.82 -13.50 -3.37
C PRO A 246 -17.75 -12.46 -4.01
N LEU A 247 -17.22 -11.53 -4.82
CA LEU A 247 -17.96 -10.46 -5.51
C LEU A 247 -19.25 -10.94 -6.21
N SER A 248 -19.27 -12.19 -6.67
CA SER A 248 -20.44 -12.84 -7.27
C SER A 248 -21.71 -12.84 -6.40
N GLN A 249 -21.61 -12.64 -5.08
CA GLN A 249 -22.75 -12.58 -4.15
C GLN A 249 -23.10 -11.16 -3.67
N GLN A 250 -22.32 -10.13 -4.01
CA GLN A 250 -22.58 -8.75 -3.56
C GLN A 250 -23.61 -7.99 -4.43
N ARG A 251 -24.03 -8.55 -5.56
CA ARG A 251 -25.05 -7.95 -6.46
C ARG A 251 -26.51 -8.32 -6.11
N LEU A 252 -26.74 -8.99 -4.99
CA LEU A 252 -28.07 -9.43 -4.56
C LEU A 252 -28.31 -9.07 -3.08
N SER A 253 -28.27 -7.78 -2.76
CA SER A 253 -28.87 -7.23 -1.52
C SER A 253 -29.22 -5.77 -1.69
#